data_AF-G0UKV7-F1
#
_entry.id   AF-G0UKV7-F1
#
_cell.length_a   1.000
_cell.length_b   1.000
_cell.length_c   1.000
_cell.angle_alpha   90.00
_cell.angle_beta   90.00
_cell.angle_gamma   90.00
#
_symmetry.space_group_name_H-M   'P 1'
#
loop_
_entity.id
_entity.type
_entity.pdbx_description
1 polymer ?
#
loop_
_entity_poly.entity_id
_entity_poly.type
_entity_poly.pdbx_seq_one_letter_code
_entity_poly.pdbx_strand_id
1 'polypeptide(L)'
;MRRLGYVAAPLGLSHTAVRFKATHIRIANRKRTEMFIAKRFHLPTRLSTAAPDIAAEWHEELNPMHLYPAIIGIGHVAPVWWRCASCQHAYQMSVEKRVVRGGGCPRCAGSGSYDPNAKALEGEDNPQLRPKRPVMFNMRTKY
;
A
#
# COMPACT_ATOMS: atom_id res chain seq x y z
N MET A 1 -75.00 -25.22 29.85
CA MET A 1 -73.86 -25.64 28.99
C MET A 1 -73.63 -24.58 27.92
N ARG A 2 -72.62 -23.72 28.06
CA ARG A 2 -72.15 -22.80 27.01
C ARG A 2 -70.66 -23.04 26.83
N ARG A 3 -70.26 -23.57 25.68
CA ARG A 3 -68.85 -23.82 25.32
C ARG A 3 -68.18 -22.46 25.05
N LEU A 4 -67.16 -22.12 25.83
CA LEU A 4 -66.25 -21.02 25.53
C LEU A 4 -65.39 -21.45 24.34
N GLY A 5 -65.59 -20.80 23.19
CA GLY A 5 -64.74 -20.96 22.01
C GLY A 5 -63.43 -20.21 22.21
N TYR A 6 -62.30 -20.93 22.21
CA TYR A 6 -60.98 -20.34 22.09
C TYR A 6 -60.79 -19.83 20.65
N VAL A 7 -60.70 -18.51 20.47
CA VAL A 7 -60.22 -17.92 19.22
C VAL A 7 -58.72 -17.71 19.37
N ALA A 8 -57.93 -18.62 18.81
CA ALA A 8 -56.49 -18.44 18.68
C ALA A 8 -56.22 -17.39 17.59
N ALA A 9 -55.71 -16.22 17.97
CA ALA A 9 -55.20 -15.24 17.02
C ALA A 9 -53.85 -15.73 16.46
N PRO A 10 -53.63 -15.79 15.13
CA PRO A 10 -52.30 -16.03 14.61
C PRO A 10 -51.50 -14.73 14.74
N LEU A 11 -50.56 -14.69 15.67
CA LEU A 11 -49.49 -13.68 15.68
C LEU A 11 -48.53 -13.98 14.53
N GLY A 12 -48.94 -13.64 13.31
CA GLY A 12 -48.07 -13.58 12.15
C GLY A 12 -47.14 -12.38 12.27
N LEU A 13 -46.05 -12.51 13.02
CA LEU A 13 -44.92 -11.60 12.93
C LEU A 13 -44.26 -11.80 11.55
N SER A 14 -44.71 -11.03 10.57
CA SER A 14 -43.98 -10.83 9.34
C SER A 14 -42.70 -10.05 9.66
N HIS A 15 -41.64 -10.78 10.02
CA HIS A 15 -40.30 -10.22 10.02
C HIS A 15 -39.93 -9.90 8.56
N THR A 16 -40.32 -8.72 8.08
CA THR A 16 -39.67 -8.14 6.91
C THR A 16 -38.22 -7.96 7.29
N ALA A 17 -37.33 -8.78 6.73
CA ALA A 17 -35.89 -8.64 6.93
C ALA A 17 -35.48 -7.23 6.46
N VAL A 18 -35.27 -6.33 7.42
CA VAL A 18 -34.74 -4.99 7.14
C VAL A 18 -33.31 -5.19 6.64
N ARG A 19 -33.14 -5.24 5.31
CA ARG A 19 -31.82 -5.22 4.70
C ARG A 19 -31.22 -3.84 4.93
N PHE A 20 -30.37 -3.72 5.94
CA PHE A 20 -29.57 -2.51 6.14
C PHE A 20 -28.74 -2.26 4.88
N LYS A 21 -28.88 -1.07 4.29
CA LYS A 21 -28.05 -0.64 3.16
C LYS A 21 -26.60 -0.57 3.62
N ALA A 22 -25.66 -0.94 2.74
CA ALA A 22 -24.24 -0.84 3.06
C ALA A 22 -23.84 0.61 3.39
N THR A 23 -23.20 0.81 4.54
CA THR A 23 -22.68 2.11 4.97
C THR A 23 -21.40 2.47 4.21
N HIS A 24 -21.14 3.75 4.00
CA HIS A 24 -19.99 4.23 3.23
C HIS A 24 -19.21 5.27 4.01
N ILE A 25 -17.90 5.32 3.79
CA ILE A 25 -17.01 6.38 4.31
C ILE A 25 -16.32 7.11 3.15
N ARG A 26 -15.84 8.32 3.40
CA ARG A 26 -15.08 9.12 2.42
C ARG A 26 -13.61 9.18 2.84
N ILE A 27 -12.74 8.57 2.05
CA ILE A 27 -11.29 8.62 2.28
C ILE A 27 -10.77 9.96 1.76
N ALA A 28 -10.00 10.66 2.61
CA ALA A 28 -9.52 12.02 2.37
C ALA A 28 -10.64 12.99 1.96
N ASN A 29 -11.86 12.80 2.52
CA ASN A 29 -13.07 13.55 2.17
C ASN A 29 -13.49 13.53 0.69
N ARG A 30 -12.81 12.76 -0.18
CA ARG A 30 -13.07 12.71 -1.63
C ARG A 30 -13.55 11.35 -2.12
N LYS A 31 -12.88 10.25 -1.76
CA LYS A 31 -13.16 8.92 -2.32
C LYS A 31 -14.21 8.18 -1.48
N ARG A 32 -15.45 8.09 -1.97
CA ARG A 32 -16.53 7.30 -1.33
C ARG A 32 -16.29 5.81 -1.53
N THR A 33 -16.26 5.06 -0.44
CA THR A 33 -16.05 3.60 -0.42
C THR A 33 -16.94 2.95 0.62
N GLU A 34 -17.37 1.71 0.34
CA GLU A 34 -18.12 0.89 1.30
C GLU A 34 -17.27 0.67 2.58
N MET A 35 -17.91 0.75 3.76
CA MET A 35 -17.21 0.83 5.04
C MET A 35 -16.38 -0.41 5.36
N PHE A 36 -16.89 -1.61 5.08
CA PHE A 36 -16.19 -2.87 5.33
C PHE A 36 -14.91 -2.97 4.49
N ILE A 37 -14.99 -2.71 3.18
CA ILE A 37 -13.82 -2.68 2.29
C ILE A 37 -12.87 -1.56 2.71
N ALA A 38 -13.41 -0.41 3.12
CA ALA A 38 -12.59 0.73 3.44
C ALA A 38 -11.69 0.49 4.65
N LYS A 39 -12.27 -0.07 5.73
CA LYS A 39 -11.55 -0.42 6.94
C LYS A 39 -10.54 -1.55 6.72
N ARG A 40 -10.91 -2.57 5.94
CA ARG A 40 -10.07 -3.76 5.73
C ARG A 40 -8.92 -3.54 4.76
N PHE A 41 -9.16 -2.82 3.66
CA PHE A 41 -8.19 -2.68 2.59
C PHE A 41 -7.78 -1.22 2.39
N HIS A 42 -8.73 -0.32 2.17
CA HIS A 42 -8.38 0.98 1.63
C HIS A 42 -7.63 1.92 2.59
N LEU A 43 -7.99 1.98 3.88
CA LEU A 43 -7.34 2.84 4.86
C LEU A 43 -5.88 2.44 5.16
N PRO A 44 -5.56 1.17 5.48
CA PRO A 44 -4.18 0.79 5.80
C PRO A 44 -3.27 0.78 4.58
N THR A 45 -3.80 0.55 3.37
CA THR A 45 -2.98 0.45 2.15
C THR A 45 -2.77 1.79 1.43
N ARG A 46 -3.15 2.92 2.03
CA ARG A 46 -2.84 4.25 1.46
C ARG A 46 -1.34 4.50 1.49
N LEU A 47 -0.80 5.14 0.45
CA LEU A 47 0.62 5.48 0.37
C LEU A 47 1.05 6.33 1.57
N SER A 48 0.26 7.36 1.92
CA SER A 48 0.55 8.22 3.08
C SER A 48 0.59 7.49 4.43
N THR A 49 -0.17 6.40 4.58
CA THR A 49 -0.31 5.66 5.84
C THR A 49 0.68 4.50 5.91
N ALA A 50 0.87 3.78 4.81
CA ALA A 50 1.68 2.58 4.73
C ALA A 50 3.18 2.87 4.57
N ALA A 51 3.54 3.96 3.87
CA ALA A 51 4.92 4.30 3.55
C ALA A 51 5.10 5.84 3.53
N PRO A 52 5.17 6.49 4.71
CA PRO A 52 5.26 7.95 4.82
C PRO A 52 6.60 8.51 4.30
N ASP A 53 7.67 7.74 4.42
CA ASP A 53 9.01 8.01 3.87
C ASP A 53 8.98 8.10 2.34
N ILE A 54 8.35 7.12 1.68
CA ILE A 54 8.20 7.11 0.22
C ILE A 54 7.23 8.21 -0.22
N ALA A 55 6.16 8.46 0.54
CA ALA A 55 5.20 9.51 0.25
C ALA A 55 5.84 10.92 0.21
N ALA A 56 6.92 11.16 0.96
CA ALA A 56 7.65 12.43 0.95
C ALA A 56 8.41 12.67 -0.37
N GLU A 57 8.70 11.62 -1.14
CA GLU A 57 9.32 11.72 -2.47
C GLU A 57 8.32 11.98 -3.60
N TRP A 58 7.05 12.27 -3.27
CA TRP A 58 6.02 12.54 -4.27
C TRP A 58 6.29 13.85 -5.02
N HIS A 59 6.14 13.84 -6.35
CA HIS A 59 6.30 15.06 -7.15
C HIS A 59 4.95 15.76 -7.36
N GLU A 60 4.68 16.85 -6.64
CA GLU A 60 3.39 17.55 -6.70
C GLU A 60 3.13 18.27 -8.02
N GLU A 61 4.15 18.88 -8.63
CA GLU A 61 3.98 19.71 -9.84
C GLU A 61 3.76 18.90 -11.13
N LEU A 62 4.40 17.72 -11.24
CA LEU A 62 4.33 16.87 -12.45
C LEU A 62 3.17 15.88 -12.39
N ASN A 63 2.69 15.54 -11.19
CA ASN A 63 1.53 14.67 -11.05
C ASN A 63 0.24 15.49 -11.17
N PRO A 64 -0.83 14.91 -11.73
CA PRO A 64 -2.14 15.55 -11.75
C PRO A 64 -2.61 15.91 -10.34
N MET A 65 -3.22 17.08 -10.16
CA MET A 65 -3.71 17.57 -8.84
C MET A 65 -4.72 16.63 -8.16
N HIS A 66 -5.41 15.78 -8.94
CA HIS A 66 -6.35 14.81 -8.41
C HIS A 66 -5.67 13.53 -7.90
N LEU A 67 -4.36 13.37 -8.08
CA LEU A 67 -3.53 12.26 -7.66
C LEU A 67 -2.57 12.69 -6.54
N TYR A 68 -2.75 12.14 -5.35
CA TYR A 68 -1.91 12.45 -4.20
C TYR A 68 -1.81 11.26 -3.22
N PRO A 69 -0.78 11.21 -2.36
CA PRO A 69 -0.47 10.04 -1.53
C PRO A 69 -1.60 9.59 -0.59
N ALA A 70 -2.48 10.49 -0.16
CA ALA A 70 -3.58 10.17 0.76
C ALA A 70 -4.78 9.46 0.10
N ILE A 71 -4.89 9.48 -1.24
CA ILE A 71 -5.93 8.73 -1.96
C ILE A 71 -5.38 7.51 -2.70
N ILE A 72 -4.11 7.54 -3.10
CA ILE A 72 -3.46 6.46 -3.84
C ILE A 72 -3.04 5.36 -2.88
N GLY A 73 -3.22 4.11 -3.32
CA GLY A 73 -2.79 2.94 -2.57
C GLY A 73 -1.41 2.45 -3.01
N ILE A 74 -0.75 1.69 -2.15
CA ILE A 74 0.56 1.09 -2.42
C ILE A 74 0.57 0.17 -3.65
N GLY A 75 -0.58 -0.43 -4.02
CA GLY A 75 -0.73 -1.28 -5.19
C GLY A 75 -1.01 -0.54 -6.50
N HIS A 76 -0.82 0.78 -6.57
CA HIS A 76 -1.10 1.55 -7.78
C HIS A 76 -0.06 1.26 -8.88
N VAL A 77 -0.54 0.66 -9.97
CA VAL A 77 0.31 0.13 -11.06
C VAL A 77 0.64 1.18 -12.12
N ALA A 78 -0.20 2.22 -12.28
CA ALA A 78 0.10 3.27 -13.25
C ALA A 78 1.32 4.10 -12.79
N PRO A 79 2.20 4.49 -13.74
CA PRO A 79 3.40 5.24 -13.44
C PRO A 79 3.04 6.64 -12.95
N VAL A 80 3.73 7.07 -11.89
CA VAL A 80 3.62 8.41 -11.30
C VAL A 80 5.00 9.02 -11.19
N TRP A 81 5.05 10.34 -11.06
CA TRP A 81 6.30 11.08 -10.93
C TRP A 81 6.77 11.09 -9.47
N TRP A 82 8.05 10.77 -9.29
CA TRP A 82 8.77 10.82 -8.03
C TRP A 82 9.90 11.82 -8.14
N ARG A 83 10.23 12.46 -7.02
CA ARG A 83 11.39 13.32 -6.87
C ARG A 83 12.31 12.69 -5.82
N CYS A 84 13.49 12.25 -6.24
CA CYS A 84 14.46 11.66 -5.33
C CYS A 84 14.87 12.67 -4.25
N ALA A 85 14.85 12.28 -2.97
CA ALA A 85 15.32 13.13 -1.88
C ALA A 85 16.82 13.45 -1.98
N SER A 86 17.64 12.49 -2.43
CA SER A 86 19.10 12.63 -2.44
C SER A 86 19.65 13.42 -3.63
N CYS A 87 19.11 13.21 -4.84
CA CYS A 87 19.64 13.82 -6.06
C CYS A 87 18.68 14.81 -6.75
N GLN A 88 17.51 15.06 -6.15
CA GLN A 88 16.41 15.86 -6.69
C GLN A 88 15.96 15.50 -8.12
N HIS A 89 16.39 14.35 -8.65
CA HIS A 89 16.02 13.90 -9.98
C HIS A 89 14.55 13.48 -10.00
N ALA A 90 13.81 14.02 -10.97
CA ALA A 90 12.45 13.59 -11.27
C ALA A 90 12.47 12.35 -12.17
N TYR A 91 11.76 11.30 -11.79
CA TYR A 91 11.64 10.06 -12.56
C TYR A 91 10.25 9.45 -12.44
N GLN A 92 9.90 8.60 -13.40
CA GLN A 92 8.62 7.90 -13.42
C GLN A 92 8.76 6.47 -12.90
N MET A 93 7.87 6.07 -12.00
CA MET A 93 7.75 4.69 -11.52
C MET A 93 6.35 4.42 -10.99
N SER A 94 5.86 3.19 -11.11
CA SER A 94 4.61 2.80 -10.43
C SER A 94 4.81 2.75 -8.92
N VAL A 95 3.74 3.03 -8.16
CA VAL A 95 3.77 2.97 -6.69
C VAL A 95 3.98 1.53 -6.22
N GLU A 96 3.36 0.56 -6.89
CA GLU A 96 3.55 -0.86 -6.60
C GLU A 96 5.02 -1.29 -6.76
N LYS A 97 5.69 -0.86 -7.83
CA LYS A 97 7.12 -1.15 -8.01
C LYS A 97 7.98 -0.45 -6.97
N ARG A 98 7.63 0.77 -6.56
CA ARG A 98 8.38 1.54 -5.56
C ARG A 98 8.27 0.92 -4.17
N VAL A 99 7.04 0.66 -3.71
CA VAL A 99 6.76 0.24 -2.33
C VAL A 99 6.86 -1.28 -2.17
N VAL A 100 6.23 -2.05 -3.07
CA VAL A 100 6.12 -3.51 -2.91
C VAL A 100 7.36 -4.24 -3.43
N ARG A 101 7.92 -3.79 -4.56
CA ARG A 101 9.10 -4.42 -5.18
C ARG A 101 10.43 -3.77 -4.79
N GLY A 102 10.41 -2.68 -4.01
CA GLY A 102 11.62 -2.00 -3.54
C GLY A 102 12.39 -1.23 -4.62
N GLY A 103 11.71 -0.68 -5.62
CA GLY A 103 12.35 0.17 -6.63
C GLY A 103 12.88 1.48 -6.05
N GLY A 104 13.97 2.01 -6.61
CA GLY A 104 14.59 3.27 -6.20
C GLY A 104 14.86 4.22 -7.37
N CYS A 105 15.49 5.36 -7.08
CA CYS A 105 15.85 6.32 -8.13
C CYS A 105 16.84 5.67 -9.12
N PRO A 106 16.57 5.71 -10.45
CA PRO A 106 17.46 5.09 -11.44
C PRO A 106 18.85 5.73 -11.47
N ARG A 107 18.94 7.03 -11.15
CA ARG A 107 20.22 7.74 -11.06
C ARG A 107 21.04 7.24 -9.88
N CYS A 108 20.43 7.13 -8.70
CA CYS A 108 21.07 6.63 -7.48
C CYS A 108 21.37 5.12 -7.54
N ALA A 109 20.60 4.34 -8.30
CA ALA A 109 20.87 2.91 -8.48
C ALA A 109 22.05 2.66 -9.44
N GLY A 110 22.23 3.52 -10.45
CA GLY A 110 23.34 3.42 -11.42
C GLY A 110 24.65 4.01 -10.91
N SER A 111 24.59 5.10 -10.14
CA SER A 111 25.71 5.55 -9.32
C SER A 111 25.67 4.72 -8.05
N GLY A 112 26.31 3.55 -8.00
CA GLY A 112 26.51 2.85 -6.73
C GLY A 112 27.03 3.85 -5.71
N SER A 113 26.15 4.35 -4.84
CA SER A 113 26.48 5.41 -3.91
C SER A 113 27.33 4.75 -2.85
N TYR A 114 28.62 4.66 -3.16
CA TYR A 114 29.66 4.66 -2.16
C TYR A 114 29.47 5.97 -1.42
N ASP A 115 28.67 5.90 -0.36
CA ASP A 115 28.65 6.93 0.65
C ASP A 115 29.99 6.82 1.38
N PRO A 116 30.93 7.78 1.22
CA PRO A 116 32.22 7.74 1.91
C PRO A 116 32.04 7.85 3.44
N ASN A 117 30.83 8.13 3.90
CA ASN A 117 30.48 8.37 5.29
C ASN A 117 29.37 7.43 5.80
N ALA A 118 28.97 6.41 5.01
CA ALA A 118 28.15 5.33 5.52
C ALA A 118 28.97 4.58 6.55
N LYS A 119 28.77 4.93 7.82
CA LYS A 119 29.27 4.12 8.92
C LYS A 119 28.78 2.70 8.70
N ALA A 120 29.73 1.80 8.59
CA ALA A 120 29.49 0.37 8.66
C ALA A 120 28.56 0.12 9.87
N LEU A 121 27.54 -0.71 9.70
CA LEU A 121 26.72 -1.13 10.84
C LEU A 121 27.67 -1.70 11.90
N GLU A 122 27.42 -1.46 13.19
CA GLU A 122 28.30 -1.91 14.29
C GLU A 122 28.65 -3.40 14.11
N GLY A 123 29.91 -3.70 13.74
CA GLY A 123 30.38 -5.05 13.40
C GLY A 123 30.92 -5.26 11.97
N GLU A 124 30.79 -4.28 11.07
CA GLU A 124 31.31 -4.34 9.68
C GLU A 124 32.75 -3.82 9.53
N ASP A 125 33.45 -3.59 10.64
CA ASP A 125 34.80 -2.98 10.68
C ASP A 125 35.92 -3.92 10.16
N ASN A 126 35.64 -5.23 10.05
CA ASN A 126 36.61 -6.21 9.54
C ASN A 126 36.20 -6.73 8.15
N PRO A 127 36.84 -6.25 7.06
CA PRO A 127 36.57 -6.71 5.69
C PRO A 127 36.72 -8.22 5.47
N GLN A 128 37.50 -8.91 6.31
CA GLN A 128 37.71 -10.36 6.21
C GLN A 128 36.52 -11.18 6.72
N LEU A 129 35.67 -10.60 7.57
CA LEU A 129 34.46 -11.25 8.11
C LEU A 129 33.22 -10.98 7.26
N ARG A 130 33.33 -10.17 6.20
CA ARG A 130 32.22 -9.98 5.26
C ARG A 130 31.85 -11.32 4.65
N PRO A 131 30.58 -11.78 4.75
CA PRO A 131 30.18 -13.00 4.09
C PRO A 131 30.43 -12.81 2.59
N LYS A 132 31.37 -13.59 2.04
CA LYS A 132 31.62 -13.61 0.59
C LYS A 132 30.29 -13.88 -0.07
N ARG A 133 29.86 -13.02 -1.01
CA ARG A 133 28.63 -13.26 -1.79
C ARG A 133 28.67 -14.73 -2.22
N PRO A 134 27.67 -15.55 -1.86
CA PRO A 134 27.65 -16.90 -2.38
C PRO A 134 27.65 -16.75 -3.89
N VAL A 135 28.67 -17.30 -4.53
CA VAL A 135 28.65 -17.46 -5.98
C VAL A 135 27.42 -18.31 -6.21
N MET A 136 26.35 -17.72 -6.77
CA MET A 136 25.17 -18.47 -7.17
C MET A 136 25.70 -19.59 -8.06
N PHE A 137 25.68 -20.82 -7.55
CA PHE A 137 26.11 -21.99 -8.30
C PHE A 137 25.19 -22.01 -9.53
N ASN A 138 25.75 -21.66 -10.68
CA ASN A 138 25.01 -21.62 -11.93
C ASN A 138 24.77 -23.08 -12.32
N MET A 139 23.69 -23.69 -11.80
CA MET A 139 23.28 -25.06 -12.13
C MET A 139 22.67 -25.10 -13.54
N ARG A 140 23.45 -24.68 -14.54
CA ARG A 140 23.09 -24.80 -15.94
C ARG A 140 24.18 -25.56 -16.69
N THR A 141 23.70 -26.63 -17.32
CA THR A 141 24.35 -27.55 -18.27
C THR A 141 25.41 -28.50 -17.73
N LYS A 142 24.98 -29.72 -17.40
CA LYS A 142 25.38 -30.96 -18.10
C LYS A 142 24.49 -32.09 -17.55
N TYR A 143 23.54 -32.55 -18.35
CA TYR A 143 23.28 -33.94 -18.76
C TYR A 143 22.14 -33.89 -19.79
#